data_AF-A0A962XBW3-F1
#
_entry.id   AF-A0A962XBW3-F1
#
_cell.length_a   1.000
_cell.length_b   1.000
_cell.length_c   1.000
_cell.angle_alpha   90.00
_cell.angle_beta   90.00
_cell.angle_gamma   90.00
#
_symmetry.space_group_name_H-M   'P 1'
#
loop_
_entity.id
_entity.type
_entity.pdbx_description
1 polymer ?
#
loop_
_entity_poly.entity_id
_entity_poly.type
_entity_poly.pdbx_seq_one_letter_code
_entity_poly.pdbx_strand_id
1 'polypeptide(L)'
;MTCELLFRDDAYLQSCDARVSAVSARGVELDRTVFYPAGGGQPGDTGWLRRADGVTVRMIDSRKGAEPDTVIHVPEADAPTLAVGDAVTATLDWERRYAHMRIH
;
A
#
# COMPACT_ATOMS: atom_id res chain seq x y z
N MET A 1 10.51 -9.06 9.12
CA MET A 1 10.71 -7.62 9.39
C MET A 1 9.33 -7.00 9.44
N THR A 2 9.02 -6.20 10.44
CA THR A 2 7.72 -5.52 10.59
C THR A 2 7.63 -4.32 9.66
N CYS A 3 6.47 -4.09 9.04
CA CYS A 3 6.21 -2.89 8.23
C CYS A 3 5.92 -1.71 9.17
N GLU A 4 6.48 -0.53 8.88
CA GLU A 4 6.13 0.71 9.57
C GLU A 4 4.80 1.26 9.01
N LEU A 5 3.77 1.28 9.86
CA LEU A 5 2.40 1.65 9.45
C LEU A 5 2.12 3.13 9.71
N LEU A 6 2.51 3.99 8.77
CA LEU A 6 2.53 5.45 8.92
C LEU A 6 1.15 6.06 9.18
N PHE A 7 0.09 5.42 8.70
CA PHE A 7 -1.29 5.86 8.94
C PHE A 7 -1.71 5.81 10.42
N ARG A 8 -0.94 5.13 11.29
CA ARG A 8 -1.17 5.15 12.74
C ARG A 8 -0.69 6.44 13.39
N ASP A 9 0.35 7.05 12.83
CA ASP A 9 0.98 8.26 13.35
C ASP A 9 0.39 9.51 12.70
N ASP A 10 0.13 9.47 11.39
CA ASP A 10 -0.51 10.54 10.63
C ASP A 10 -1.54 9.98 9.63
N ALA A 11 -2.82 10.11 9.99
CA ALA A 11 -3.93 9.65 9.15
C ALA A 11 -4.16 10.51 7.89
N TYR A 12 -3.52 11.68 7.79
CA TYR A 12 -3.61 12.59 6.64
C TYR A 12 -2.41 12.48 5.69
N LEU A 13 -1.40 11.70 6.05
CA LEU A 13 -0.26 11.45 5.18
C LEU A 13 -0.69 10.66 3.93
N GLN A 14 -0.58 11.30 2.77
CA GLN A 14 -1.11 10.75 1.51
C GLN A 14 -0.07 9.96 0.70
N SER A 15 1.21 10.14 1.00
CA SER A 15 2.29 9.47 0.30
C SER A 15 3.52 9.27 1.18
N CYS A 16 4.31 8.25 0.87
CA CYS A 16 5.60 8.00 1.48
C CYS A 16 6.56 7.31 0.52
N ASP A 17 7.86 7.51 0.71
CA ASP A 17 8.87 6.66 0.09
C ASP A 17 9.02 5.36 0.91
N ALA A 18 9.16 4.25 0.21
CA ALA A 18 9.24 2.91 0.76
C ALA A 18 10.11 2.00 -0.12
N ARG A 19 10.45 0.82 0.39
CA ARG A 19 11.13 -0.25 -0.33
C ARG A 19 10.28 -1.50 -0.36
N VAL A 20 10.25 -2.17 -1.50
CA VAL A 20 9.59 -3.48 -1.63
C VAL A 20 10.34 -4.52 -0.80
N SER A 21 9.66 -5.09 0.19
CA SER A 21 10.21 -6.07 1.13
C SER A 21 9.91 -7.50 0.71
N ALA A 22 8.77 -7.74 0.07
CA ALA A 22 8.40 -9.05 -0.50
C ALA A 22 7.47 -8.90 -1.71
N VAL A 23 7.53 -9.88 -2.61
CA VAL A 23 6.61 -10.02 -3.75
C VAL A 23 6.13 -11.46 -3.81
N SER A 24 4.83 -11.66 -3.89
CA SER A 24 4.20 -12.98 -3.95
C SER A 24 2.98 -12.98 -4.86
N ALA A 25 2.39 -14.16 -5.09
CA ALA A 25 1.12 -14.28 -5.83
C ALA A 25 -0.05 -13.52 -5.17
N ARG A 26 0.08 -13.12 -3.89
CA ARG A 26 -0.95 -12.36 -3.17
C ARG A 26 -0.82 -10.85 -3.39
N GLY A 27 0.34 -10.37 -3.82
CA GLY A 27 0.66 -8.96 -3.95
C GLY A 27 2.05 -8.60 -3.45
N VAL A 28 2.23 -7.32 -3.12
CA VAL A 28 3.50 -6.68 -2.79
C VAL A 28 3.49 -6.20 -1.34
N GLU A 29 4.55 -6.48 -0.60
CA GLU A 29 4.76 -5.97 0.76
C GLU A 29 5.86 -4.90 0.75
N LEU A 30 5.73 -3.91 1.62
CA LEU A 30 6.67 -2.79 1.76
C LEU A 30 7.29 -2.78 3.16
N ASP A 31 8.43 -2.11 3.31
CA ASP A 31 9.03 -1.84 4.63
C ASP A 31 8.27 -0.78 5.43
N ARG A 32 7.56 0.13 4.76
CA ARG A 32 6.64 1.11 5.33
C ARG A 32 5.51 1.46 4.38
N THR A 33 4.34 1.86 4.89
CA THR A 33 3.20 2.21 4.04
C THR A 33 2.22 3.20 4.66
N VAL A 34 1.61 4.02 3.82
CA VAL A 34 0.44 4.87 4.13
C VAL A 34 -0.90 4.14 3.90
N PHE A 35 -0.89 2.97 3.25
CA PHE A 35 -2.10 2.23 2.89
C PHE A 35 -2.69 1.52 4.09
N TYR A 36 -3.93 1.84 4.43
CA TYR A 36 -4.70 1.11 5.43
C TYR A 36 -5.23 -0.20 4.83
N PRO A 37 -4.91 -1.37 5.42
CA PRO A 37 -5.43 -2.64 4.93
C PRO A 37 -6.91 -2.81 5.27
N ALA A 38 -7.64 -3.56 4.44
CA ALA A 38 -9.03 -3.91 4.67
C ALA A 38 -9.24 -4.51 6.09
N GLY A 39 -10.32 -4.09 6.74
CA GLY A 39 -10.63 -4.53 8.10
C GLY A 39 -11.96 -3.97 8.61
N GLY A 40 -12.67 -4.74 9.43
CA GLY A 40 -13.92 -4.27 10.07
C GLY A 40 -15.07 -4.00 9.09
N GLY A 41 -15.03 -4.54 7.87
CA GLY A 41 -16.00 -4.27 6.81
C GLY A 41 -15.62 -3.11 5.88
N GLN A 42 -14.57 -2.34 6.21
CA GLN A 42 -14.03 -1.30 5.34
C GLN A 42 -13.11 -1.92 4.27
N PRO A 43 -13.30 -1.59 2.98
CA PRO A 43 -12.35 -1.94 1.93
C PRO A 43 -10.97 -1.35 2.20
N GLY A 44 -9.92 -2.04 1.78
CA GLY A 44 -8.56 -1.53 1.86
C GLY A 44 -8.36 -0.29 1.01
N ASP A 45 -7.33 0.48 1.35
CA ASP A 45 -6.91 1.62 0.56
C ASP A 45 -6.42 1.19 -0.83
N THR A 46 -6.65 2.06 -1.80
CA THR A 46 -6.18 1.94 -3.18
C THR A 46 -5.25 3.10 -3.51
N GLY A 47 -4.49 2.99 -4.59
CA GLY A 47 -3.53 4.02 -4.95
C GLY A 47 -2.48 3.51 -5.93
N TRP A 48 -1.25 4.00 -5.80
CA TRP A 48 -0.16 3.72 -6.73
C TRP A 48 1.18 3.51 -6.02
N LEU A 49 1.99 2.63 -6.58
CA LEU A 49 3.42 2.52 -6.29
C LEU A 49 4.19 2.99 -7.51
N ARG A 50 5.00 4.04 -7.37
CA ARG A 50 5.83 4.59 -8.44
C ARG A 50 7.31 4.29 -8.18
N ARG A 51 7.96 3.58 -9.09
CA ARG A 51 9.41 3.30 -9.05
C ARG A 51 10.21 4.54 -9.46
N ALA A 52 11.50 4.54 -9.13
CA ALA A 52 12.42 5.61 -9.53
C ALA A 52 12.61 5.75 -11.05
N ASP A 53 12.38 4.68 -11.82
CA ASP A 53 12.42 4.68 -13.29
C ASP A 53 11.15 5.26 -13.95
N GLY A 54 10.19 5.72 -13.15
CA GLY A 54 8.93 6.30 -13.60
C GLY A 54 7.80 5.29 -13.82
N VAL A 55 8.08 3.98 -13.75
CA VAL A 55 7.03 2.96 -13.84
C VAL A 55 6.08 3.09 -12.65
N THR A 56 4.79 3.16 -12.94
CA THR A 56 3.74 3.29 -11.94
C THR A 56 2.83 2.07 -11.98
N VAL A 57 2.60 1.46 -10.83
CA VAL A 57 1.77 0.26 -10.66
C VAL A 57 0.57 0.63 -9.81
N ARG A 58 -0.64 0.43 -10.34
CA ARG A 58 -1.89 0.69 -9.61
C ARG A 58 -2.14 -0.41 -8.59
N MET A 59 -2.38 -0.02 -7.34
CA MET A 59 -2.82 -0.90 -6.26
C MET A 59 -4.35 -0.79 -6.13
N ILE A 60 -5.04 -1.89 -6.34
CA ILE A 60 -6.52 -1.96 -6.38
C ILE A 60 -7.15 -2.37 -5.05
N ASP A 61 -6.34 -2.88 -4.12
CA ASP A 61 -6.77 -3.27 -2.78
C ASP A 61 -5.53 -3.35 -1.86
N SER A 62 -5.76 -3.26 -0.55
CA SER A 62 -4.74 -3.45 0.48
C SER A 62 -5.26 -4.39 1.55
N ARG A 63 -4.49 -5.41 1.93
CA ARG A 63 -4.93 -6.48 2.83
C ARG A 63 -3.95 -6.68 3.97
N LYS A 64 -4.45 -7.17 5.10
CA LYS A 64 -3.57 -7.61 6.20
C LYS A 64 -2.75 -8.80 5.72
N GLY A 65 -1.44 -8.76 5.95
CA GLY A 65 -0.58 -9.91 5.73
C GLY A 65 -0.72 -10.97 6.83
N ALA A 66 0.10 -12.02 6.74
CA ALA A 66 0.04 -13.14 7.68
C ALA A 66 0.63 -12.79 9.05
N GLU A 67 1.60 -11.89 9.08
CA GLU A 67 2.28 -11.44 10.29
C GLU A 67 1.68 -10.13 10.81
N PRO A 68 1.79 -9.84 12.12
CA PRO A 68 1.43 -8.54 12.66
C PRO A 68 2.13 -7.41 11.90
N ASP A 69 1.40 -6.31 11.69
CA ASP A 69 1.93 -5.12 11.02
C ASP A 69 2.55 -5.42 9.66
N THR A 70 1.87 -6.27 8.87
CA THR A 70 2.18 -6.48 7.45
C THR A 70 0.98 -6.11 6.59
N VAL A 71 1.25 -5.47 5.45
CA VAL A 71 0.25 -5.03 4.49
C VAL A 71 0.62 -5.56 3.11
N ILE A 72 -0.29 -6.31 2.51
CA ILE A 72 -0.20 -6.82 1.15
C ILE A 72 -0.95 -5.84 0.25
N HIS A 73 -0.23 -5.19 -0.65
CA HIS A 73 -0.75 -4.30 -1.68
C HIS A 73 -1.06 -5.14 -2.92
N VAL A 74 -2.32 -5.16 -3.35
CA VAL A 74 -2.79 -5.98 -4.47
C VAL A 74 -2.70 -5.15 -5.75
N PRO A 75 -1.81 -5.49 -6.70
CA PRO A 75 -1.72 -4.77 -7.96
C PRO A 75 -2.93 -5.06 -8.87
N GLU A 76 -3.22 -4.14 -9.78
CA GLU A 76 -4.13 -4.38 -10.90
C GLU A 76 -3.64 -5.56 -11.76
N ALA A 77 -4.57 -6.24 -12.44
CA ALA A 77 -4.22 -7.29 -13.38
C ALA A 77 -3.30 -6.74 -14.49
N ASP A 78 -2.32 -7.55 -14.91
CA ASP A 78 -1.34 -7.21 -15.96
C ASP A 78 -0.46 -5.97 -15.66
N ALA A 79 -0.45 -5.49 -14.41
CA ALA A 79 0.40 -4.38 -14.03
C ALA A 79 1.90 -4.76 -14.07
N PRO A 80 2.81 -3.80 -14.27
CA PRO A 80 4.24 -4.05 -14.26
C PRO A 80 4.69 -4.73 -12.98
N THR A 81 5.61 -5.70 -13.10
CA THR A 81 6.13 -6.42 -11.94
C THR A 81 7.09 -5.55 -11.14
N LEU A 82 6.89 -5.56 -9.82
CA LEU A 82 7.84 -5.00 -8.86
C LEU A 82 8.80 -6.10 -8.39
N ALA A 83 10.02 -5.73 -8.05
CA ALA A 83 11.02 -6.63 -7.50
C ALA A 83 11.34 -6.28 -6.04
N VAL A 84 11.71 -7.30 -5.25
CA VAL A 84 12.22 -7.08 -3.90
C VAL A 84 13.45 -6.19 -3.95
N GLY A 85 13.46 -5.16 -3.11
CA GLY A 85 14.50 -4.14 -3.08
C GLY A 85 14.21 -2.90 -3.92
N ASP A 86 13.17 -2.88 -4.75
CA ASP A 86 12.78 -1.67 -5.49
C ASP A 86 12.44 -0.52 -4.55
N ALA A 87 12.98 0.67 -4.84
CA ALA A 87 12.57 1.91 -4.19
C ALA A 87 11.31 2.44 -4.89
N VAL A 88 10.27 2.70 -4.11
CA VAL A 88 8.97 3.16 -4.60
C VAL A 88 8.45 4.32 -3.77
N THR A 89 7.75 5.24 -4.42
CA THR A 89 6.86 6.19 -3.74
C THR A 89 5.46 5.61 -3.76
N ALA A 90 4.90 5.36 -2.58
CA ALA A 90 3.54 4.89 -2.36
C ALA A 90 2.61 6.09 -2.19
N THR A 91 1.54 6.18 -2.97
CA THR A 91 0.58 7.30 -2.96
C THR A 91 -0.85 6.78 -2.89
N LEU A 92 -1.64 7.31 -1.96
CA LEU A 92 -3.05 6.95 -1.79
C LEU A 92 -3.94 7.57 -2.87
N ASP A 93 -5.02 6.86 -3.20
CA ASP A 93 -6.24 7.47 -3.72
C ASP A 93 -6.93 8.22 -2.57
N TRP A 94 -6.53 9.48 -2.40
CA TRP A 94 -6.93 10.29 -1.24
C TRP A 94 -8.43 10.56 -1.20
N GLU A 95 -9.07 10.76 -2.35
CA GLU A 95 -10.52 10.99 -2.39
C GLU A 95 -11.28 9.80 -1.79
N ARG A 96 -10.88 8.58 -2.16
CA ARG A 96 -11.45 7.35 -1.61
C ARG A 96 -11.17 7.21 -0.12
N ARG A 97 -9.91 7.39 0.30
CA ARG A 97 -9.52 7.28 1.72
C ARG A 97 -10.28 8.28 2.60
N TYR A 98 -10.35 9.54 2.16
CA TYR A 98 -11.06 10.59 2.87
C TYR A 98 -12.57 10.33 2.95
N ALA A 99 -13.17 9.77 1.89
CA ALA A 99 -14.57 9.35 1.93
C ALA A 99 -14.83 8.29 3.02
N HIS A 100 -13.95 7.29 3.15
CA HIS A 100 -14.05 6.29 4.21
C HIS A 100 -13.88 6.89 5.62
N MET A 101 -12.91 7.80 5.80
CA MET A 101 -12.66 8.48 7.09
C MET A 101 -13.84 9.33 7.58
N ARG A 102 -14.75 9.76 6.70
CA ARG A 102 -15.93 10.55 7.11
C ARG A 102 -17.10 9.68 7.60
N ILE A 103 -17.07 8.39 7.33
CA ILE A 103 -18.16 7.46 7.63
C ILE A 103 -17.85 6.66 8.91
N HIS A 104 -16.61 6.73 9.44
CA HIS A 104 -16.13 6.01 10.63
C HIS A 104 -15.56 7.00 11.63
#